data_AF-A0A838FCD8-F1
#
_entry.id   AF-A0A838FCD8-F1
#
_cell.length_a   1.000
_cell.length_b   1.000
_cell.length_c   1.000
_cell.angle_alpha   90.00
_cell.angle_beta   90.00
_cell.angle_gamma   90.00
#
_symmetry.space_group_name_H-M   'P 1'
#
loop_
_entity.id
_entity.type
_entity.pdbx_description
1 polymer ?
#
loop_
_entity_poly.entity_id
_entity_poly.type
_entity_poly.pdbx_seq_one_letter_code
_entity_poly.pdbx_strand_id
1 'polypeptide(L)'
;MKRVKEETGALLATEVANPMHIEKALRAGIDILWIGARTTVNPFSVQELANALKGVDVPVLVKNPAYPDLQLWIGALERINRAGIKKLASVHRGFHSYEVTMYRNQPQWDLAIELKTMCPELPLICDPSHICGNTHLTAFVAQKAMDLHYDGLMIETHNDPLRALSDARQQITPDRLFEIISNLVIRNPLKEDQRSRLQELREKINEIDEELLQTLSSRMLLSKEIGEWKRDNNIIVFQVSRWEEILKKALELGETMGLSRDFVKALYVLIHDESIRTQVDVMNLAKKAEQPVS
;
A
#
# COMPACT_ATOMS: atom_id res chain seq x y z
N MET A 1 -9.78 22.19 25.02
CA MET A 1 -8.59 22.19 24.13
C MET A 1 -7.64 23.36 24.43
N LYS A 2 -8.07 24.63 24.42
CA LYS A 2 -7.17 25.78 24.68
C LYS A 2 -6.33 25.65 25.98
N ARG A 3 -6.98 25.31 27.10
CA ARG A 3 -6.28 25.06 28.38
C ARG A 3 -5.20 23.98 28.30
N VAL A 4 -5.43 22.90 27.54
CA VAL A 4 -4.44 21.81 27.37
C VAL A 4 -3.20 22.33 26.64
N LYS A 5 -3.38 23.17 25.61
CA LYS A 5 -2.28 23.81 24.90
C LYS A 5 -1.49 24.75 25.80
N GLU A 6 -2.17 25.54 26.62
CA GLU A 6 -1.54 26.46 27.59
C GLU A 6 -0.71 25.69 28.64
N GLU A 7 -1.19 24.53 29.11
CA GLU A 7 -0.51 23.72 30.12
C GLU A 7 0.64 22.85 29.55
N THR A 8 0.51 22.35 28.32
CA THR A 8 1.44 21.34 27.75
C THR A 8 2.34 21.84 26.64
N GLY A 9 1.99 22.96 25.99
CA GLY A 9 2.65 23.44 24.77
C GLY A 9 2.32 22.63 23.51
N ALA A 10 1.48 21.59 23.59
CA ALA A 10 1.11 20.77 22.43
C ALA A 10 0.24 21.54 21.43
N LEU A 11 0.49 21.31 20.14
CA LEU A 11 -0.38 21.82 19.06
C LEU A 11 -1.73 21.13 19.08
N LEU A 12 -2.79 21.88 18.77
CA LEU A 12 -4.15 21.37 18.71
C LEU A 12 -4.51 21.04 17.26
N ALA A 13 -5.05 19.84 17.05
CA ALA A 13 -5.59 19.42 15.76
C ALA A 13 -7.09 19.07 15.89
N THR A 14 -7.90 19.31 14.86
CA THR A 14 -9.31 18.87 14.84
C THR A 14 -9.80 18.49 13.43
N GLU A 15 -10.82 17.63 13.38
CA GLU A 15 -11.54 17.35 12.13
C GLU A 15 -12.38 18.54 11.67
N VAL A 16 -12.36 18.79 10.37
CA VAL A 16 -13.29 19.71 9.70
C VAL A 16 -13.99 18.98 8.55
N ALA A 17 -15.32 19.09 8.51
CA ALA A 17 -16.15 18.39 7.54
C ALA A 17 -16.99 19.35 6.66
N ASN A 18 -17.09 20.61 7.05
CA ASN A 18 -17.74 21.68 6.28
C ASN A 18 -17.07 23.04 6.56
N PRO A 19 -17.35 24.08 5.76
CA PRO A 19 -16.76 25.43 5.93
C PRO A 19 -16.97 26.05 7.32
N MET A 20 -18.13 25.84 7.94
CA MET A 20 -18.42 26.37 9.28
C MET A 20 -17.52 25.73 10.35
N HIS A 21 -17.12 24.46 10.20
CA HIS A 21 -16.16 23.83 11.11
C HIS A 21 -14.79 24.50 11.03
N ILE A 22 -14.34 24.86 9.81
CA ILE A 22 -13.08 25.59 9.60
C ILE A 22 -13.15 26.94 10.31
N GLU A 23 -14.19 27.73 10.09
CA GLU A 23 -14.36 29.05 10.72
C GLU A 23 -14.31 28.95 12.25
N LYS A 24 -15.04 27.98 12.83
CA LYS A 24 -15.04 27.74 14.28
C LYS A 24 -13.69 27.30 14.81
N ALA A 25 -13.01 26.39 14.11
CA ALA A 25 -11.70 25.88 14.51
C ALA A 25 -10.65 27.00 14.49
N LEU A 26 -10.61 27.82 13.44
CA LEU A 26 -9.70 28.95 13.33
C LEU A 26 -9.96 30.00 14.43
N ARG A 27 -11.24 30.36 14.68
CA ARG A 27 -11.60 31.27 15.78
C ARG A 27 -11.21 30.72 17.15
N ALA A 28 -11.28 29.41 17.34
CA ALA A 28 -10.91 28.74 18.59
C ALA A 28 -9.38 28.58 18.76
N GLY A 29 -8.57 28.98 17.76
CA GLY A 29 -7.12 28.88 17.81
C GLY A 29 -6.59 27.45 17.66
N ILE A 30 -7.26 26.62 16.85
CA ILE A 30 -6.76 25.29 16.46
C ILE A 30 -5.60 25.46 15.47
N ASP A 31 -4.52 24.69 15.69
CA ASP A 31 -3.26 24.82 14.94
C ASP A 31 -3.23 24.01 13.65
N ILE A 32 -3.93 22.87 13.62
CA ILE A 32 -3.90 21.93 12.49
C ILE A 32 -5.34 21.46 12.21
N LEU A 33 -5.72 21.40 10.95
CA LEU A 33 -7.02 20.86 10.54
C LEU A 33 -6.81 19.51 9.87
N TRP A 34 -7.74 18.57 10.03
CA TRP A 34 -7.77 17.40 9.16
C TRP A 34 -9.12 17.21 8.48
N ILE A 35 -9.08 16.71 7.25
CA ILE A 35 -10.24 16.29 6.47
C ILE A 35 -10.41 14.80 6.67
N GLY A 36 -11.59 14.40 7.18
CA GLY A 36 -11.91 13.00 7.47
C GLY A 36 -12.14 12.16 6.21
N ALA A 37 -11.95 10.85 6.34
CA ALA A 37 -12.05 9.91 5.22
C ALA A 37 -13.41 9.93 4.51
N ARG A 38 -14.50 10.16 5.25
CA ARG A 38 -15.87 10.29 4.69
C ARG A 38 -16.12 11.61 3.97
N THR A 39 -15.27 12.60 4.16
CA THR A 39 -15.34 13.87 3.44
C THR A 39 -14.48 13.79 2.18
N THR A 40 -13.31 13.15 2.26
CA THR A 40 -12.38 12.94 1.13
C THR A 40 -13.05 12.24 -0.06
N VAL A 41 -14.03 11.36 0.19
CA VAL A 41 -14.76 10.65 -0.88
C VAL A 41 -15.59 11.57 -1.78
N ASN A 42 -15.93 12.79 -1.34
CA ASN A 42 -16.78 13.71 -2.08
C ASN A 42 -15.98 14.92 -2.58
N PRO A 43 -15.67 14.99 -3.90
CA PRO A 43 -14.95 16.12 -4.48
C PRO A 43 -15.61 17.48 -4.26
N PHE A 44 -16.94 17.55 -4.18
CA PHE A 44 -17.67 18.80 -3.95
C PHE A 44 -17.44 19.29 -2.52
N SER A 45 -17.56 18.40 -1.53
CA SER A 45 -17.27 18.75 -0.13
C SER A 45 -15.82 19.20 0.05
N VAL A 46 -14.85 18.50 -0.56
CA VAL A 46 -13.45 18.94 -0.53
C VAL A 46 -13.26 20.29 -1.21
N GLN A 47 -13.98 20.56 -2.31
CA GLN A 47 -13.91 21.86 -2.99
C GLN A 47 -14.48 23.01 -2.14
N GLU A 48 -15.56 22.76 -1.40
CA GLU A 48 -16.11 23.74 -0.44
C GLU A 48 -15.11 24.05 0.68
N LEU A 49 -14.47 23.02 1.24
CA LEU A 49 -13.40 23.20 2.23
C LEU A 49 -12.22 23.95 1.65
N ALA A 50 -11.78 23.61 0.44
CA ALA A 50 -10.72 24.32 -0.27
C ALA A 50 -11.04 25.81 -0.44
N ASN A 51 -12.28 26.15 -0.83
CA ASN A 51 -12.71 27.53 -0.97
C ASN A 51 -12.68 28.29 0.38
N ALA A 52 -13.10 27.65 1.46
CA ALA A 52 -13.08 28.22 2.81
C ALA A 52 -11.66 28.39 3.38
N LEU A 53 -10.69 27.63 2.89
CA LEU A 53 -9.28 27.69 3.29
C LEU A 53 -8.45 28.72 2.50
N LYS A 54 -9.01 29.36 1.47
CA LYS A 54 -8.27 30.35 0.68
C LYS A 54 -7.77 31.50 1.55
N GLY A 55 -6.48 31.79 1.44
CA GLY A 55 -5.81 32.85 2.22
C GLY A 55 -5.56 32.51 3.69
N VAL A 56 -5.86 31.29 4.13
CA VAL A 56 -5.54 30.80 5.47
C VAL A 56 -4.18 30.11 5.45
N ASP A 57 -3.29 30.43 6.39
CA ASP A 57 -2.01 29.72 6.56
C ASP A 57 -2.08 28.74 7.75
N VAL A 58 -2.72 27.59 7.51
CA VAL A 58 -2.84 26.50 8.50
C VAL A 58 -2.42 25.16 7.87
N PRO A 59 -1.69 24.30 8.60
CA PRO A 59 -1.49 22.92 8.20
C PRO A 59 -2.81 22.17 8.01
N VAL A 60 -2.93 21.43 6.91
CA VAL A 60 -4.09 20.59 6.62
C VAL A 60 -3.65 19.16 6.35
N LEU A 61 -4.20 18.23 7.13
CA LEU A 61 -4.01 16.79 6.94
C LEU A 61 -5.21 16.23 6.15
N VAL A 62 -4.99 15.37 5.17
CA VAL A 62 -6.08 14.75 4.39
C VAL A 62 -6.05 13.24 4.58
N LYS A 63 -7.07 12.68 5.24
CA LYS A 63 -7.23 11.23 5.36
C LYS A 63 -7.56 10.62 4.00
N ASN A 64 -7.04 9.42 3.70
CA ASN A 64 -7.41 8.70 2.47
C ASN A 64 -8.94 8.47 2.40
N PRO A 65 -9.51 8.36 1.19
CA PRO A 65 -10.91 8.02 1.02
C PRO A 65 -11.24 6.66 1.65
N ALA A 66 -12.50 6.45 2.00
CA ALA A 66 -12.94 5.24 2.67
C ALA A 66 -12.80 3.96 1.82
N TYR A 67 -12.61 4.08 0.51
CA TYR A 67 -12.44 2.97 -0.44
C TYR A 67 -11.14 3.17 -1.24
N PRO A 68 -10.52 2.09 -1.74
CA PRO A 68 -9.18 2.11 -2.33
C PRO A 68 -9.16 2.83 -3.69
N ASP A 69 -9.16 4.16 -3.65
CA ASP A 69 -9.08 5.04 -4.80
C ASP A 69 -7.99 6.09 -4.57
N LEU A 70 -6.81 5.82 -5.14
CA LEU A 70 -5.64 6.68 -5.01
C LEU A 70 -5.82 8.02 -5.75
N GLN A 71 -6.49 8.01 -6.91
CA GLN A 71 -6.72 9.22 -7.70
C GLN A 71 -7.65 10.19 -6.97
N LEU A 72 -8.65 9.67 -6.26
CA LEU A 72 -9.52 10.48 -5.42
C LEU A 72 -8.77 11.11 -4.24
N TRP A 73 -7.83 10.38 -3.63
CA TRP A 73 -7.00 10.92 -2.56
C TRP A 73 -6.09 12.05 -3.05
N ILE A 74 -5.39 11.82 -4.17
CA ILE A 74 -4.54 12.82 -4.84
C ILE A 74 -5.36 14.04 -5.22
N GLY A 75 -6.52 13.85 -5.85
CA GLY A 75 -7.40 14.94 -6.26
C GLY A 75 -7.89 15.79 -5.07
N ALA A 76 -8.10 15.18 -3.90
CA ALA A 76 -8.43 15.92 -2.69
C ALA A 76 -7.24 16.79 -2.21
N LEU A 77 -6.04 16.22 -2.16
CA LEU A 77 -4.80 16.93 -1.80
C LEU A 77 -4.54 18.11 -2.76
N GLU A 78 -4.67 17.90 -4.07
CA GLU A 78 -4.49 18.94 -5.09
C GLU A 78 -5.48 20.10 -4.92
N ARG A 79 -6.75 19.83 -4.60
CA ARG A 79 -7.75 20.88 -4.39
C ARG A 79 -7.37 21.79 -3.22
N ILE A 80 -6.95 21.19 -2.11
CA ILE A 80 -6.51 21.96 -0.95
C ILE A 80 -5.20 22.72 -1.26
N ASN A 81 -4.29 22.12 -2.02
CA ASN A 81 -3.06 22.80 -2.45
C ASN A 81 -3.34 24.01 -3.36
N ARG A 82 -4.25 23.86 -4.33
CA ARG A 82 -4.70 24.93 -5.24
C ARG A 82 -5.43 26.07 -4.52
N ALA A 83 -5.96 25.83 -3.31
CA ALA A 83 -6.49 26.89 -2.46
C ALA A 83 -5.38 27.76 -1.80
N GLY A 84 -4.11 27.38 -1.95
CA GLY A 84 -2.96 28.09 -1.42
C GLY A 84 -2.33 27.44 -0.19
N ILE A 85 -2.87 26.31 0.30
CA ILE A 85 -2.32 25.59 1.45
C ILE A 85 -1.06 24.82 1.03
N LYS A 86 0.08 25.22 1.58
CA LYS A 86 1.39 24.59 1.31
C LYS A 86 1.80 23.57 2.37
N LYS A 87 1.27 23.70 3.59
CA LYS A 87 1.53 22.80 4.72
C LYS A 87 0.54 21.64 4.67
N LEU A 88 0.76 20.71 3.75
CA LEU A 88 -0.10 19.54 3.55
C LEU A 88 0.56 18.27 4.04
N ALA A 89 -0.25 17.35 4.55
CA ALA A 89 0.16 15.97 4.77
C ALA A 89 -1.00 15.02 4.50
N SER A 90 -0.66 13.78 4.20
CA SER A 90 -1.59 12.70 3.96
C SER A 90 -1.70 11.82 5.20
N VAL A 91 -2.90 11.34 5.52
CA VAL A 91 -3.13 10.43 6.66
C VAL A 91 -3.73 9.13 6.15
N HIS A 92 -2.93 8.08 6.19
CA HIS A 92 -3.33 6.74 5.80
C HIS A 92 -3.98 6.00 6.97
N ARG A 93 -5.27 5.72 6.85
CA ARG A 93 -6.13 5.09 7.87
C ARG A 93 -6.80 3.79 7.39
N GLY A 94 -6.27 3.20 6.33
CA GLY A 94 -6.79 2.01 5.65
C GLY A 94 -8.09 2.28 4.88
N PHE A 95 -8.53 1.26 4.15
CA PHE A 95 -9.69 1.27 3.28
C PHE A 95 -10.71 0.22 3.71
N HIS A 96 -11.98 0.53 3.54
CA HIS A 96 -13.07 -0.40 3.80
C HIS A 96 -12.95 -1.63 2.89
N SER A 97 -13.12 -2.82 3.47
CA SER A 97 -13.22 -4.08 2.73
C SER A 97 -14.54 -4.77 3.08
N TYR A 98 -15.10 -5.50 2.12
CA TYR A 98 -16.26 -6.36 2.35
C TYR A 98 -15.89 -7.69 3.04
N GLU A 99 -14.61 -8.05 2.99
CA GLU A 99 -14.11 -9.28 3.63
C GLU A 99 -13.84 -9.05 5.12
N VAL A 100 -14.25 -10.01 5.95
CA VAL A 100 -13.95 -10.00 7.38
C VAL A 100 -12.49 -10.39 7.56
N THR A 101 -11.68 -9.45 8.03
CA THR A 101 -10.26 -9.70 8.31
C THR A 101 -9.88 -9.24 9.72
N MET A 102 -8.62 -9.39 10.09
CA MET A 102 -8.11 -8.93 11.38
C MET A 102 -8.12 -7.41 11.54
N TYR A 103 -8.27 -6.66 10.44
CA TYR A 103 -8.32 -5.19 10.41
C TYR A 103 -9.76 -4.70 10.22
N ARG A 104 -10.12 -3.58 10.86
CA ARG A 104 -11.37 -2.85 10.57
C ARG A 104 -11.34 -2.22 9.19
N ASN A 105 -10.18 -1.71 8.78
CA ASN A 105 -9.94 -1.16 7.45
C ASN A 105 -8.64 -1.76 6.92
N GLN A 106 -8.69 -2.38 5.74
CA GLN A 106 -7.53 -2.98 5.12
C GLN A 106 -6.46 -1.93 4.86
N PRO A 107 -5.20 -2.15 5.28
CA PRO A 107 -4.16 -1.17 5.07
C PRO A 107 -3.91 -0.87 3.59
N GLN A 108 -3.87 -1.86 2.68
CA GLN A 108 -3.49 -1.61 1.27
C GLN A 108 -2.21 -0.76 1.17
N TRP A 109 -1.13 -1.24 1.79
CA TRP A 109 0.12 -0.49 1.95
C TRP A 109 0.72 -0.02 0.61
N ASP A 110 0.51 -0.81 -0.43
CA ASP A 110 0.88 -0.54 -1.82
C ASP A 110 0.35 0.81 -2.31
N LEU A 111 -0.92 1.15 -2.08
CA LEU A 111 -1.50 2.43 -2.51
C LEU A 111 -0.84 3.63 -1.81
N ALA A 112 -0.53 3.48 -0.53
CA ALA A 112 0.12 4.55 0.23
C ALA A 112 1.61 4.70 -0.16
N ILE A 113 2.28 3.60 -0.52
CA ILE A 113 3.65 3.63 -1.07
C ILE A 113 3.64 4.28 -2.46
N GLU A 114 2.63 3.98 -3.28
CA GLU A 114 2.46 4.59 -4.60
C GLU A 114 2.24 6.11 -4.48
N LEU A 115 1.41 6.56 -3.52
CA LEU A 115 1.27 7.99 -3.20
C LEU A 115 2.61 8.63 -2.86
N LYS A 116 3.40 8.00 -1.97
CA LYS A 116 4.72 8.52 -1.58
C LYS A 116 5.71 8.52 -2.75
N THR A 117 5.60 7.57 -3.67
CA THR A 117 6.42 7.51 -4.88
C THR A 117 6.09 8.67 -5.84
N MET A 118 4.80 8.98 -6.02
CA MET A 118 4.36 10.09 -6.85
C MET A 118 4.59 11.46 -6.20
N CYS A 119 4.55 11.54 -4.87
CA CYS A 119 4.65 12.77 -4.09
C CYS A 119 5.66 12.59 -2.94
N PRO A 120 6.97 12.48 -3.22
CA PRO A 120 7.98 12.12 -2.22
C PRO A 120 8.13 13.14 -1.08
N GLU A 121 7.85 14.42 -1.37
CA GLU A 121 7.92 15.51 -0.40
C GLU A 121 6.67 15.63 0.48
N LEU A 122 5.59 14.91 0.15
CA LEU A 122 4.35 14.95 0.93
C LEU A 122 4.48 14.05 2.16
N PRO A 123 4.40 14.60 3.39
CA PRO A 123 4.42 13.77 4.58
C PRO A 123 3.26 12.77 4.59
N LEU A 124 3.56 11.53 4.95
CA LEU A 124 2.62 10.42 5.02
C LEU A 124 2.54 9.90 6.46
N ILE A 125 1.40 10.11 7.10
CA ILE A 125 1.12 9.72 8.49
C ILE A 125 0.27 8.46 8.48
N CYS A 126 0.57 7.48 9.33
CA CYS A 126 -0.29 6.30 9.51
C CYS A 126 -1.25 6.50 10.68
N ASP A 127 -2.48 6.03 10.57
CA ASP A 127 -3.47 5.97 11.64
C ASP A 127 -3.78 4.50 12.00
N PRO A 128 -2.99 3.90 12.90
CA PRO A 128 -3.14 2.50 13.28
C PRO A 128 -4.48 2.22 13.96
N SER A 129 -5.01 3.17 14.73
CA SER A 129 -6.24 3.00 15.52
C SER A 129 -7.41 2.68 14.60
N HIS A 130 -7.54 3.45 13.52
CA HIS A 130 -8.60 3.29 12.55
C HIS A 130 -8.39 2.12 11.59
N ILE A 131 -7.15 1.78 11.24
CA ILE A 131 -6.82 0.56 10.49
C ILE A 131 -7.26 -0.67 11.29
N CYS A 132 -6.84 -0.75 12.55
CA CYS A 132 -7.07 -1.92 13.39
C CYS A 132 -8.53 -2.01 13.84
N GLY A 133 -9.12 -0.90 14.28
CA GLY A 133 -10.41 -0.87 14.97
C GLY A 133 -10.42 -1.61 16.32
N ASN A 134 -9.24 -2.00 16.82
CA ASN A 134 -8.99 -2.64 18.09
C ASN A 134 -7.59 -2.25 18.60
N THR A 135 -7.28 -2.57 19.85
CA THR A 135 -6.00 -2.22 20.50
C THR A 135 -4.88 -3.25 20.28
N HIS A 136 -5.21 -4.49 19.92
CA HIS A 136 -4.23 -5.59 19.87
C HIS A 136 -3.22 -5.44 18.72
N LEU A 137 -3.64 -4.85 17.61
CA LEU A 137 -2.81 -4.71 16.40
C LEU A 137 -2.15 -3.33 16.27
N THR A 138 -2.48 -2.37 17.16
CA THR A 138 -2.00 -0.98 17.08
C THR A 138 -0.47 -0.92 17.03
N ALA A 139 0.23 -1.67 17.90
CA ALA A 139 1.69 -1.68 17.95
C ALA A 139 2.31 -2.27 16.68
N PHE A 140 1.74 -3.36 16.17
CA PHE A 140 2.20 -4.03 14.95
C PHE A 140 2.04 -3.11 13.73
N VAL A 141 0.88 -2.47 13.58
CA VAL A 141 0.62 -1.56 12.45
C VAL A 141 1.48 -0.29 12.56
N ALA A 142 1.69 0.24 13.77
CA ALA A 142 2.59 1.36 14.00
C ALA A 142 4.03 1.02 13.59
N GLN A 143 4.58 -0.12 14.02
CA GLN A 143 5.92 -0.56 13.61
C GLN A 143 6.00 -0.77 12.09
N LYS A 144 4.98 -1.39 11.49
CA LYS A 144 4.94 -1.61 10.04
C LYS A 144 4.98 -0.29 9.26
N ALA A 145 4.29 0.74 9.73
CA ALA A 145 4.35 2.07 9.13
C ALA A 145 5.76 2.66 9.21
N MET A 146 6.45 2.52 10.34
CA MET A 146 7.85 3.00 10.48
C MET A 146 8.81 2.22 9.58
N ASP A 147 8.65 0.90 9.43
CA ASP A 147 9.45 0.09 8.50
C ASP A 147 9.24 0.53 7.03
N LEU A 148 8.03 0.99 6.70
CA LEU A 148 7.67 1.56 5.39
C LEU A 148 8.03 3.05 5.27
N HIS A 149 8.81 3.60 6.21
CA HIS A 149 9.27 4.98 6.22
C HIS A 149 8.15 6.02 6.21
N TYR A 150 7.08 5.78 6.97
CA TYR A 150 6.07 6.81 7.23
C TYR A 150 6.66 7.92 8.10
N ASP A 151 6.16 9.14 7.90
CA ASP A 151 6.70 10.36 8.53
C ASP A 151 6.07 10.64 9.91
N GLY A 152 5.02 9.89 10.28
CA GLY A 152 4.40 9.99 11.60
C GLY A 152 3.29 9.00 11.85
N LEU A 153 2.74 9.06 13.06
CA LEU A 153 1.63 8.23 13.54
C LEU A 153 0.51 9.10 14.13
N MET A 154 -0.74 8.69 13.91
CA MET A 154 -1.95 9.25 14.53
C MET A 154 -2.63 8.13 15.34
N ILE A 155 -2.50 8.18 16.67
CA ILE A 155 -2.99 7.13 17.57
C ILE A 155 -4.02 7.71 18.54
N GLU A 156 -5.15 7.04 18.72
CA GLU A 156 -6.18 7.45 19.65
C GLU A 156 -5.87 6.92 21.06
N THR A 157 -5.95 7.81 22.04
CA THR A 157 -5.71 7.48 23.44
C THR A 157 -6.82 8.03 24.33
N HIS A 158 -7.14 7.31 25.40
CA HIS A 158 -8.11 7.73 26.40
C HIS A 158 -7.75 7.15 27.77
N ASN A 159 -7.96 7.95 28.82
CA ASN A 159 -7.62 7.55 30.20
C ASN A 159 -8.43 6.33 30.69
N ASP A 160 -9.66 6.18 30.17
CA ASP A 160 -10.57 5.07 30.47
C ASP A 160 -11.31 4.63 29.20
N PRO A 161 -10.67 3.85 28.30
CA PRO A 161 -11.24 3.53 26.98
C PRO A 161 -12.63 2.88 27.04
N LEU A 162 -12.93 2.11 28.10
CA LEU A 162 -14.22 1.44 28.29
C LEU A 162 -15.38 2.44 28.46
N ARG A 163 -15.10 3.66 28.90
CA ARG A 163 -16.09 4.73 29.07
C ARG A 163 -16.04 5.80 27.99
N ALA A 164 -15.22 5.62 26.96
CA ALA A 164 -15.15 6.58 25.86
C ALA A 164 -16.50 6.66 25.11
N LEU A 165 -16.92 7.88 24.77
CA LEU A 165 -18.19 8.13 24.09
C LEU A 165 -18.17 7.75 22.60
N SER A 166 -16.99 7.56 22.04
CA SER A 166 -16.75 7.14 20.65
C SER A 166 -15.54 6.23 20.60
N ASP A 167 -15.52 5.27 19.66
CA ASP A 167 -14.35 4.46 19.32
C ASP A 167 -13.63 3.76 20.50
N ALA A 168 -14.39 3.44 21.56
CA ALA A 168 -13.91 2.81 22.80
C ALA A 168 -13.03 1.56 22.58
N ARG A 169 -13.30 0.79 21.52
CA ARG A 169 -12.58 -0.46 21.22
C ARG A 169 -11.17 -0.25 20.65
N GLN A 170 -10.89 0.90 20.03
CA GLN A 170 -9.61 1.17 19.36
C GLN A 170 -8.71 2.12 20.14
N GLN A 171 -9.23 2.82 21.15
CA GLN A 171 -8.45 3.69 22.02
C GLN A 171 -7.57 2.89 22.99
N ILE A 172 -6.28 3.22 23.02
CA ILE A 172 -5.34 2.68 24.01
C ILE A 172 -5.22 3.62 25.21
N THR A 173 -4.65 3.15 26.31
CA THR A 173 -4.33 4.03 27.46
C THR A 173 -3.06 4.86 27.19
N PRO A 174 -2.84 5.97 27.91
CA PRO A 174 -1.59 6.73 27.81
C PRO A 174 -0.34 5.89 28.11
N ASP A 175 -0.39 5.01 29.12
CA ASP A 175 0.73 4.11 29.44
C ASP A 175 1.04 3.16 28.28
N ARG A 176 0.01 2.64 27.63
CA ARG A 176 0.18 1.77 26.46
C ARG A 176 0.72 2.54 25.26
N LEU A 177 0.32 3.80 25.08
CA LEU A 177 0.89 4.66 24.04
C LEU A 177 2.39 4.89 24.29
N PHE A 178 2.77 5.18 25.54
CA PHE A 178 4.18 5.34 25.91
C PHE A 178 4.98 4.08 25.64
N GLU A 179 4.44 2.90 25.99
CA GLU A 179 5.08 1.61 25.71
C GLU A 179 5.27 1.38 24.20
N ILE A 180 4.23 1.65 23.38
CA ILE A 180 4.32 1.49 21.93
C ILE A 180 5.41 2.39 21.37
N ILE A 181 5.37 3.69 21.68
CA ILE A 181 6.35 4.67 21.17
C ILE A 181 7.77 4.28 21.60
N SER A 182 7.96 3.88 22.86
CA SER A 182 9.29 3.48 23.38
C SER A 182 9.86 2.25 22.69
N ASN A 183 9.01 1.37 22.18
CA ASN A 183 9.41 0.13 21.52
C ASN A 183 9.49 0.24 19.99
N LEU A 184 9.13 1.40 19.40
CA LEU A 184 9.25 1.60 17.96
C LEU A 184 10.72 1.58 17.53
N VAL A 185 11.02 0.74 16.53
CA VAL A 185 12.32 0.71 15.88
C VAL A 185 12.25 1.61 14.64
N ILE A 186 12.84 2.80 14.74
CA ILE A 186 12.98 3.74 13.63
C ILE A 186 14.30 3.47 12.91
N ARG A 187 14.22 3.03 11.66
CA ARG A 187 15.39 2.74 10.83
C ARG A 187 15.86 4.02 10.14
N ASN A 188 17.16 4.27 10.18
CA ASN A 188 17.76 5.43 9.53
C ASN A 188 18.03 5.16 8.04
N PRO A 189 18.11 6.22 7.21
CA PRO A 189 18.64 6.10 5.87
C PRO A 189 20.04 5.47 5.87
N LEU A 190 20.39 4.82 4.75
CA LEU A 190 21.69 4.21 4.56
C LEU A 190 22.82 5.22 4.77
N LYS A 191 23.75 4.89 5.68
CA LYS A 191 25.01 5.63 5.82
C LYS A 191 25.93 5.32 4.65
N GLU A 192 26.82 6.26 4.31
CA GLU A 192 27.69 6.16 3.14
C GLU A 192 28.56 4.88 3.17
N ASP A 193 29.05 4.49 4.34
CA ASP A 193 29.86 3.28 4.57
C ASP A 193 29.06 1.97 4.38
N GLN A 194 27.73 2.02 4.49
CA GLN A 194 26.83 0.88 4.27
C GLN A 194 26.37 0.78 2.81
N ARG A 195 26.47 1.87 2.03
CA ARG A 195 26.04 1.89 0.62
C ARG A 195 26.87 0.94 -0.23
N SER A 196 28.17 0.86 -0.01
CA SER A 196 29.06 -0.04 -0.76
C SER A 196 28.64 -1.50 -0.62
N ARG A 197 28.43 -1.98 0.62
CA ARG A 197 28.03 -3.37 0.85
C ARG A 197 26.63 -3.67 0.32
N LEU A 198 25.68 -2.74 0.45
CA LEU A 198 24.35 -2.93 -0.12
C LEU A 198 24.41 -2.97 -1.66
N GLN A 199 25.23 -2.12 -2.25
CA GLN A 199 25.44 -2.06 -3.69
C GLN A 199 26.05 -3.37 -4.21
N GLU A 200 27.07 -3.92 -3.55
CA GLU A 200 27.65 -5.23 -3.87
C GLU A 200 26.60 -6.35 -3.85
N LEU A 201 25.70 -6.35 -2.86
CA LEU A 201 24.63 -7.36 -2.77
C LEU A 201 23.60 -7.19 -3.88
N ARG A 202 23.27 -5.96 -4.25
CA ARG A 202 22.35 -5.65 -5.36
C ARG A 202 22.94 -6.06 -6.70
N GLU A 203 24.23 -5.86 -6.91
CA GLU A 203 24.93 -6.31 -8.12
C GLU A 203 24.87 -7.83 -8.25
N LYS A 204 25.10 -8.56 -7.16
CA LYS A 204 24.92 -10.02 -7.15
C LYS A 204 23.48 -10.47 -7.45
N ILE A 205 22.48 -9.72 -6.96
CA ILE A 205 21.07 -9.98 -7.31
C ILE A 205 20.85 -9.75 -8.80
N ASN A 206 21.37 -8.65 -9.35
CA ASN A 206 21.23 -8.35 -10.78
C ASN A 206 21.85 -9.44 -11.67
N GLU A 207 23.02 -9.96 -11.29
CA GLU A 207 23.66 -11.10 -11.99
C GLU A 207 22.74 -12.34 -12.00
N ILE A 208 22.15 -12.68 -10.85
CA ILE A 208 21.20 -13.80 -10.72
C ILE A 208 19.93 -13.54 -11.53
N ASP A 209 19.41 -12.31 -11.53
CA ASP A 209 18.21 -11.94 -12.27
C ASP A 209 18.44 -12.06 -13.79
N GLU A 210 19.63 -11.70 -14.27
CA GLU A 210 20.01 -11.89 -15.66
C GLU A 210 20.08 -13.38 -16.03
N GLU A 211 20.73 -14.20 -15.21
CA GLU A 211 20.78 -15.66 -15.40
C GLU A 211 19.38 -16.30 -15.38
N LEU A 212 18.49 -15.81 -14.49
CA LEU A 212 17.11 -16.26 -14.41
C LEU A 212 16.35 -15.95 -15.71
N LEU A 213 16.47 -14.73 -16.24
CA LEU A 213 15.83 -14.34 -17.49
C LEU A 213 16.36 -15.15 -18.69
N GLN A 214 17.67 -15.38 -18.76
CA GLN A 214 18.27 -16.22 -19.80
C GLN A 214 17.77 -17.67 -19.72
N THR A 215 17.65 -18.21 -18.51
CA THR A 215 17.11 -19.56 -18.26
C THR A 215 15.64 -19.66 -18.67
N LEU A 216 14.82 -18.66 -18.30
CA LEU A 216 13.41 -18.60 -18.70
C LEU A 216 13.25 -18.47 -20.22
N SER A 217 14.07 -17.65 -20.87
CA SER A 217 14.09 -17.50 -22.32
C SER A 217 14.40 -18.84 -23.01
N SER A 218 15.46 -19.53 -22.55
CA SER A 218 15.83 -20.86 -23.06
C SER A 218 14.70 -21.87 -22.89
N ARG A 219 14.01 -21.83 -21.73
CA ARG A 219 12.83 -22.66 -21.47
C ARG A 219 11.65 -22.33 -22.39
N MET A 220 11.46 -21.07 -22.77
CA MET A 220 10.43 -20.66 -23.72
C MET A 220 10.74 -21.12 -25.15
N LEU A 221 12.00 -21.11 -25.57
CA LEU A 221 12.41 -21.68 -26.86
C LEU A 221 12.05 -23.17 -26.96
N LEU A 222 12.32 -23.95 -25.90
CA LEU A 222 11.88 -25.35 -25.83
C LEU A 222 10.36 -25.50 -25.83
N SER A 223 9.64 -24.59 -25.15
CA SER A 223 8.16 -24.57 -25.23
C SER A 223 7.68 -24.33 -26.65
N LYS A 224 8.35 -23.47 -27.41
CA LYS A 224 8.06 -23.21 -28.82
C LYS A 224 8.28 -24.47 -29.67
N GLU A 225 9.43 -25.13 -29.52
CA GLU A 225 9.74 -26.39 -30.22
C GLU A 225 8.71 -27.49 -29.89
N ILE A 226 8.30 -27.61 -28.63
CA ILE A 226 7.21 -28.52 -28.22
C ILE A 226 5.91 -28.17 -28.94
N GLY A 227 5.58 -26.88 -29.07
CA GLY A 227 4.41 -26.41 -29.80
C GLY A 227 4.46 -26.77 -31.29
N GLU A 228 5.61 -26.59 -31.94
CA GLU A 228 5.86 -26.96 -33.35
C GLU A 228 5.70 -28.47 -33.53
N TRP A 229 6.32 -29.26 -32.67
CA TRP A 229 6.23 -30.71 -32.73
C TRP A 229 4.79 -31.22 -32.48
N LYS A 230 4.09 -30.67 -31.49
CA LYS A 230 2.68 -31.03 -31.22
C LYS A 230 1.77 -30.67 -32.40
N ARG A 231 1.99 -29.50 -33.02
CA ARG A 231 1.27 -29.09 -34.23
C ARG A 231 1.45 -30.13 -35.34
N ASP A 232 2.70 -30.46 -35.64
CA ASP A 232 3.04 -31.36 -36.75
C ASP A 232 2.54 -32.80 -36.52
N ASN A 233 2.26 -33.16 -35.27
CA ASN A 233 1.75 -34.47 -34.87
C ASN A 233 0.27 -34.46 -34.42
N ASN A 234 -0.46 -33.35 -34.57
CA ASN A 234 -1.86 -33.19 -34.16
C ASN A 234 -2.14 -33.51 -32.67
N ILE A 235 -1.23 -33.13 -31.77
CA ILE A 235 -1.33 -33.36 -30.32
C ILE A 235 -1.88 -32.11 -29.61
N ILE A 236 -2.72 -32.30 -28.59
CA ILE A 236 -3.27 -31.21 -27.78
C ILE A 236 -2.18 -30.51 -26.93
N VAL A 237 -2.30 -29.18 -26.76
CA VAL A 237 -1.34 -28.36 -26.01
C VAL A 237 -1.31 -28.75 -24.54
N PHE A 238 -2.48 -28.79 -23.90
CA PHE A 238 -2.57 -28.88 -22.45
C PHE A 238 -2.71 -30.32 -21.99
N GLN A 239 -1.83 -30.72 -21.07
CA GLN A 239 -1.79 -32.05 -20.46
C GLN A 239 -1.71 -31.89 -18.93
N VAL A 240 -2.83 -32.15 -18.25
CA VAL A 240 -2.99 -31.93 -16.80
C VAL A 240 -1.95 -32.71 -15.98
N SER A 241 -1.72 -33.99 -16.31
CA SER A 241 -0.79 -34.85 -15.58
C SER A 241 0.65 -34.35 -15.58
N ARG A 242 1.09 -33.73 -16.69
CA ARG A 242 2.43 -33.15 -16.79
C ARG A 242 2.58 -31.90 -15.93
N TRP A 243 1.53 -31.07 -15.87
CA TRP A 243 1.52 -29.89 -15.03
C TRP A 243 1.58 -30.24 -13.54
N GLU A 244 0.78 -31.21 -13.11
CA GLU A 244 0.79 -31.72 -11.73
C GLU A 244 2.17 -32.26 -11.33
N GLU A 245 2.84 -33.01 -12.23
CA GLU A 245 4.19 -33.53 -12.01
C GLU A 245 5.23 -32.40 -11.84
N ILE A 246 5.20 -31.40 -12.72
CA ILE A 246 6.12 -30.25 -12.67
C ILE A 246 5.91 -29.47 -11.38
N LEU A 247 4.66 -29.14 -11.05
CA LEU A 247 4.35 -28.34 -9.89
C LEU A 247 4.72 -29.06 -8.59
N LYS A 248 4.45 -30.37 -8.49
CA LYS A 248 4.85 -31.17 -7.32
C LYS A 248 6.37 -31.13 -7.10
N LYS A 249 7.15 -31.42 -8.15
CA LYS A 249 8.62 -31.40 -8.08
C LYS A 249 9.16 -30.02 -7.73
N ALA A 250 8.58 -28.97 -8.31
CA ALA A 250 8.96 -27.59 -8.02
C ALA A 250 8.72 -27.21 -6.56
N LEU A 251 7.57 -27.60 -6.00
CA LEU A 251 7.25 -27.33 -4.59
C LEU A 251 8.18 -28.08 -3.64
N GLU A 252 8.46 -29.36 -3.90
CA GLU A 252 9.41 -30.15 -3.10
C GLU A 252 10.82 -29.53 -3.13
N LEU A 253 11.32 -29.19 -4.32
CA LEU A 253 12.64 -28.58 -4.47
C LEU A 253 12.70 -27.19 -3.82
N GLY A 254 11.70 -26.34 -4.07
CA GLY A 254 11.63 -24.99 -3.50
C GLY A 254 11.65 -25.02 -1.98
N GLU A 255 10.94 -25.95 -1.36
CA GLU A 255 10.92 -26.13 0.10
C GLU A 255 12.31 -26.55 0.63
N THR A 256 13.03 -27.44 -0.06
CA THR A 256 14.42 -27.81 0.32
C THR A 256 15.41 -26.64 0.18
N MET A 257 15.11 -25.68 -0.69
CA MET A 257 15.92 -24.46 -0.90
C MET A 257 15.48 -23.30 0.01
N GLY A 258 14.49 -23.53 0.90
CA GLY A 258 14.00 -22.53 1.85
C GLY A 258 13.01 -21.51 1.26
N LEU A 259 12.44 -21.78 0.08
CA LEU A 259 11.42 -20.93 -0.54
C LEU A 259 10.03 -21.27 0.00
N SER A 260 9.16 -20.26 0.12
CA SER A 260 7.78 -20.50 0.56
C SER A 260 6.97 -21.19 -0.53
N ARG A 261 6.08 -22.11 -0.12
CA ARG A 261 5.24 -22.89 -1.04
C ARG A 261 4.34 -21.99 -1.91
N ASP A 262 3.77 -20.94 -1.31
CA ASP A 262 2.90 -19.99 -2.03
C ASP A 262 3.65 -19.21 -3.11
N PHE A 263 4.87 -18.76 -2.82
CA PHE A 263 5.72 -18.08 -3.79
C PHE A 263 6.06 -18.98 -4.98
N VAL A 264 6.55 -20.20 -4.70
CA VAL A 264 6.93 -21.17 -5.74
C VAL A 264 5.72 -21.53 -6.60
N LYS A 265 4.56 -21.75 -5.98
CA LYS A 265 3.32 -22.04 -6.69
C LYS A 265 2.94 -20.90 -7.64
N ALA A 266 2.90 -19.66 -7.15
CA ALA A 266 2.53 -18.50 -7.96
C ALA A 266 3.49 -18.30 -9.15
N LEU A 267 4.80 -18.41 -8.90
CA LEU A 267 5.82 -18.28 -9.94
C LEU A 267 5.66 -19.35 -11.04
N TYR A 268 5.49 -20.62 -10.66
CA TYR A 268 5.37 -21.70 -11.64
C TYR A 268 4.09 -21.64 -12.45
N VAL A 269 2.99 -21.13 -11.87
CA VAL A 269 1.75 -20.87 -12.62
C VAL A 269 2.00 -19.85 -13.73
N LEU A 270 2.64 -18.71 -13.42
CA LEU A 270 2.98 -17.69 -14.43
C LEU A 270 3.86 -18.24 -15.55
N ILE A 271 4.89 -19.00 -15.18
CA ILE A 271 5.79 -19.65 -16.16
C ILE A 271 5.02 -20.64 -17.04
N HIS A 272 4.08 -21.39 -16.46
CA HIS A 272 3.29 -22.37 -17.19
C HIS A 272 2.32 -21.71 -18.18
N ASP A 273 1.61 -20.67 -17.74
CA ASP A 273 0.69 -19.92 -18.58
C ASP A 273 1.40 -19.30 -19.78
N GLU A 274 2.60 -18.73 -19.57
CA GLU A 274 3.44 -18.20 -20.63
C GLU A 274 3.89 -19.29 -21.63
N SER A 275 4.16 -20.51 -21.14
CA SER A 275 4.52 -21.65 -21.98
C SER A 275 3.35 -22.10 -22.86
N ILE A 276 2.14 -22.13 -22.29
CA ILE A 276 0.91 -22.47 -23.03
C ILE A 276 0.67 -21.41 -24.10
N ARG A 277 0.75 -20.12 -23.74
CA ARG A 277 0.60 -19.01 -24.69
C ARG A 277 1.54 -19.16 -25.88
N THR A 278 2.83 -19.39 -25.60
CA THR A 278 3.86 -19.61 -26.63
C THR A 278 3.52 -20.79 -27.55
N GLN A 279 3.08 -21.93 -26.99
CA GLN A 279 2.68 -23.11 -27.78
C GLN A 279 1.44 -22.85 -28.64
N VAL A 280 0.43 -22.18 -28.07
CA VAL A 280 -0.80 -21.82 -28.76
C VAL A 280 -0.54 -20.88 -29.93
N ASP A 281 0.33 -19.89 -29.75
CA ASP A 281 0.72 -18.94 -30.81
C ASP A 281 1.34 -19.68 -32.00
N VAL A 282 2.27 -20.60 -31.74
CA VAL A 282 2.89 -21.45 -32.77
C VAL A 282 1.88 -22.32 -33.51
N MET A 283 0.95 -22.94 -32.78
CA MET A 283 -0.08 -23.80 -33.36
C MET A 283 -1.06 -23.01 -34.24
N ASN A 284 -1.36 -21.75 -33.86
CA ASN A 284 -2.28 -20.89 -34.59
C ASN A 284 -1.65 -20.19 -35.81
N LEU A 285 -0.33 -19.97 -35.82
CA LEU A 285 0.37 -19.39 -36.96
C LEU A 285 0.24 -20.23 -38.25
N ALA A 286 0.17 -21.56 -38.14
CA ALA A 286 -0.02 -22.43 -39.30
C ALA A 286 -1.44 -22.35 -39.90
N LYS A 287 -2.48 -22.15 -39.08
CA LYS A 287 -3.85 -21.98 -39.57
C LYS A 287 -4.06 -20.74 -40.45
N LYS A 288 -3.23 -19.70 -40.29
CA LYS A 288 -3.27 -18.50 -41.16
C LYS A 288 -2.59 -18.71 -42.51
N ALA A 289 -1.67 -19.67 -42.64
CA ALA A 289 -0.98 -19.96 -43.90
C ALA A 289 -1.80 -20.89 -44.82
N GLU A 290 -2.77 -21.64 -44.28
CA GLU A 290 -3.61 -22.58 -45.02
C GLU A 290 -4.99 -22.01 -45.45
N GLN A 291 -5.31 -20.76 -45.10
CA GLN A 291 -6.51 -20.10 -45.63
C GLN A 291 -6.23 -19.57 -47.05
N PRO A 292 -6.90 -20.07 -48.11
CA PRO A 292 -6.80 -19.46 -49.42
C PRO A 292 -7.36 -18.03 -49.33
N VAL A 293 -6.62 -17.07 -49.90
CA VAL A 293 -7.11 -15.71 -50.12
C VAL A 293 -8.37 -15.82 -50.98
N SER A 294 -9.54 -15.56 -50.36
CA SER A 294 -10.82 -15.40 -51.07
C SER A 294 -11.00 -13.97 -51.55
#